data_AF-A0A2G5CSD5-F1
#
_entry.id   AF-A0A2G5CSD5-F1
#
_cell.length_a   1.000
_cell.length_b   1.000
_cell.length_c   1.000
_cell.angle_alpha   90.00
_cell.angle_beta   90.00
_cell.angle_gamma   90.00
#
_symmetry.space_group_name_H-M   'P 1'
#
loop_
_entity.id
_entity.type
_entity.pdbx_description
1 polymer ?
#
loop_
_entity_poly.entity_id
_entity_poly.type
_entity_poly.pdbx_seq_one_letter_code
_entity_poly.pdbx_strand_id
1 'polypeptide(L)'
;MMFSIKVGTFPDENLILPETIQQCSNTHDLLSVVYPDLHVEGTATPLFLQDRTILAPRNDDVKQINAMALEIFPGNYVDYLAADKVIEREGDLPHEILSYTTDTLNSLDPSSLPPFRLRLKVGSPIMLLRNIAPKDGLCNGTRLIVEKFATKVIEARILTGPKANQPVFIPRITLSPSAELPIPMSRCQFPVRLAFAMTINKSQGQSVHFVGIDLQVPVFSHGQLYVALSRCTSAANIFVILPSTSINCTTNIVYPEVLL
;
A
#
# COMPACT_ATOMS: atom_id res chain seq x y z
N MET A 1 11.16 7.44 -20.90
CA MET A 1 12.00 8.64 -20.72
C MET A 1 12.95 8.33 -19.57
N MET A 2 14.26 8.24 -19.82
CA MET A 2 15.24 7.92 -18.77
C MET A 2 15.43 9.20 -17.95
N PHE A 3 14.89 9.25 -16.74
CA PHE A 3 15.20 10.33 -15.81
C PHE A 3 16.69 10.19 -15.49
N SER A 4 17.53 10.94 -16.20
CA SER A 4 18.94 11.08 -15.87
C SER A 4 19.02 11.98 -14.65
N ILE A 5 18.62 11.43 -13.50
CA ILE A 5 18.83 12.04 -12.19
C ILE A 5 20.35 12.09 -12.07
N LYS A 6 20.93 13.30 -12.05
CA LYS A 6 22.36 13.46 -11.76
C LYS A 6 22.65 12.63 -10.51
N VAL A 7 23.53 11.66 -10.63
CA VAL A 7 24.00 10.86 -9.50
C VAL A 7 24.69 11.84 -8.58
N GLY A 8 24.03 12.16 -7.47
CA GLY A 8 24.60 12.96 -6.41
C GLY A 8 25.80 12.23 -5.82
N THR A 9 26.91 12.94 -5.65
CA THR A 9 28.15 12.40 -5.08
C THR A 9 28.13 12.38 -3.55
N PHE A 10 27.05 12.91 -2.93
CA PHE A 10 26.88 12.96 -1.48
C PHE A 10 25.58 12.27 -1.03
N PRO A 11 25.55 11.63 0.17
CA PRO A 11 24.48 10.72 0.60
C PRO A 11 23.11 11.37 0.83
N ASP A 12 23.06 12.70 0.98
CA ASP A 12 21.83 13.49 1.14
C ASP A 12 21.88 14.70 0.20
N GLU A 13 21.35 14.55 -1.02
CA GLU A 13 21.19 15.67 -1.95
C GLU A 13 19.71 16.00 -2.14
N ASN A 14 19.37 17.30 -2.11
CA ASN A 14 18.05 17.77 -2.49
C ASN A 14 17.93 17.74 -4.02
N LEU A 15 17.06 16.89 -4.54
CA LEU A 15 16.71 16.84 -5.95
C LEU A 15 15.62 17.86 -6.25
N ILE A 16 15.87 18.77 -7.20
CA ILE A 16 14.85 19.66 -7.75
C ILE A 16 13.98 18.86 -8.71
N LEU A 17 12.67 18.89 -8.51
CA LEU A 17 11.73 18.20 -9.39
C LEU A 17 11.55 19.00 -10.70
N PRO A 18 11.48 18.32 -11.87
CA PRO A 18 11.15 18.98 -13.13
C PRO A 18 9.80 19.71 -13.07
N GLU A 19 9.68 20.86 -13.74
CA GLU A 19 8.42 21.63 -13.83
C GLU A 19 7.25 20.85 -14.42
N THR A 20 7.53 19.74 -15.12
CA THR A 20 6.50 18.85 -15.67
C THR A 20 5.81 17.99 -14.61
N ILE A 21 6.40 17.85 -13.42
CA ILE A 21 5.79 17.16 -12.28
C ILE A 21 4.93 18.18 -11.52
N GLN A 22 3.66 17.84 -11.31
CA GLN A 22 2.72 18.74 -10.66
C GLN A 22 2.79 18.58 -9.13
N GLN A 23 2.85 19.70 -8.42
CA GLN A 23 2.84 19.70 -6.96
C GLN A 23 1.42 19.86 -6.42
N CYS A 24 1.00 18.94 -5.56
CA CYS A 24 -0.24 19.00 -4.81
C CYS A 24 -0.01 19.66 -3.45
N SER A 25 -1.05 20.33 -2.96
CA SER A 25 -1.01 21.07 -1.69
C SER A 25 -1.14 20.18 -0.45
N ASN A 26 -1.90 19.09 -0.55
CA ASN A 26 -2.17 18.17 0.56
C ASN A 26 -2.67 16.81 0.02
N THR A 27 -2.92 15.86 0.92
CA THR A 27 -3.34 14.51 0.55
C THR A 27 -4.72 14.43 -0.12
N HIS A 28 -5.65 15.33 0.21
CA HIS A 28 -6.95 15.38 -0.44
C HIS A 28 -6.83 15.83 -1.91
N ASP A 29 -6.02 16.87 -2.15
CA ASP A 29 -5.67 17.35 -3.48
C ASP A 29 -5.02 16.22 -4.31
N LEU A 30 -4.03 15.53 -3.75
CA LEU A 30 -3.40 14.37 -4.40
C LEU A 30 -4.38 13.25 -4.73
N LEU A 31 -5.29 12.91 -3.81
CA LEU A 31 -6.35 11.95 -4.06
C LEU A 31 -7.24 12.39 -5.22
N SER A 32 -7.61 13.68 -5.28
CA SER A 32 -8.50 14.19 -6.32
C SER A 32 -7.87 14.21 -7.71
N VAL A 33 -6.57 14.46 -7.83
CA VAL A 33 -5.88 14.46 -9.15
C VAL A 33 -5.54 13.05 -9.62
N VAL A 34 -5.19 12.14 -8.71
CA VAL A 34 -4.91 10.74 -9.06
C VAL A 34 -6.20 9.94 -9.28
N TYR A 35 -7.23 10.21 -8.48
CA TYR A 35 -8.53 9.55 -8.54
C TYR A 35 -9.65 10.60 -8.71
N PRO A 36 -9.73 11.26 -9.88
CA PRO A 36 -10.82 12.19 -10.19
C PRO A 36 -12.18 11.51 -10.03
N ASP A 37 -13.11 12.23 -9.42
CA ASP A 37 -14.49 11.81 -9.19
C ASP A 37 -14.63 10.45 -8.47
N LEU A 38 -13.69 10.14 -7.57
CA LEU A 38 -13.69 8.89 -6.81
C LEU A 38 -14.98 8.65 -6.01
N HIS A 39 -15.70 9.72 -5.65
CA HIS A 39 -16.97 9.69 -4.93
C HIS A 39 -18.17 9.32 -5.81
N VAL A 40 -18.03 9.39 -7.14
CA VAL A 40 -19.11 9.13 -8.09
C VAL A 40 -19.18 7.63 -8.37
N GLU A 41 -20.36 7.05 -8.19
CA GLU A 41 -20.60 5.63 -8.46
C GLU A 41 -20.36 5.29 -9.93
N GLY A 42 -19.65 4.19 -10.19
CA GLY A 42 -19.31 3.73 -11.54
C GLY A 42 -18.03 4.34 -12.14
N THR A 43 -17.48 5.42 -11.57
CA THR A 43 -16.23 6.04 -12.04
C THR A 43 -15.02 5.10 -11.91
N ALA A 44 -14.89 4.46 -10.74
CA ALA A 44 -13.76 3.60 -10.41
C ALA A 44 -13.86 2.21 -11.04
N THR A 45 -13.84 2.17 -12.38
CA THR A 45 -13.81 0.93 -13.17
C THR A 45 -12.51 0.14 -12.97
N PRO A 46 -12.44 -1.14 -13.38
CA PRO A 46 -11.20 -1.91 -13.31
C PRO A 46 -10.00 -1.26 -14.00
N LEU A 47 -10.18 -0.72 -15.20
CA LEU A 47 -9.11 -0.02 -15.92
C LEU A 47 -8.69 1.25 -15.19
N PHE A 48 -9.65 2.01 -14.67
CA PHE A 48 -9.39 3.22 -13.88
C PHE A 48 -8.52 2.92 -12.65
N LEU A 49 -8.79 1.84 -11.91
CA LEU A 49 -8.02 1.47 -10.72
C LEU A 49 -6.69 0.78 -11.06
N GLN A 50 -6.62 0.07 -12.19
CA GLN A 50 -5.39 -0.52 -12.70
C GLN A 50 -4.34 0.54 -13.03
N ASP A 51 -4.75 1.62 -13.67
CA ASP A 51 -3.87 2.62 -14.26
C ASP A 51 -3.33 3.66 -13.27
N ARG A 52 -3.70 3.54 -11.98
CA ARG A 52 -3.51 4.60 -11.00
C ARG A 52 -3.09 4.04 -9.65
N THR A 53 -2.20 4.75 -8.98
CA THR A 53 -1.83 4.47 -7.59
C THR A 53 -1.25 5.70 -6.91
N ILE A 54 -1.39 5.77 -5.60
CA ILE A 54 -0.59 6.68 -4.76
C ILE A 54 0.54 5.87 -4.11
N LEU A 55 1.71 6.49 -3.98
CA LEU A 55 2.91 5.92 -3.38
C LEU A 55 3.34 6.76 -2.19
N ALA A 56 3.77 6.10 -1.12
CA ALA A 56 4.42 6.77 0.00
C ALA A 56 5.60 5.93 0.53
N PRO A 57 6.58 6.52 1.21
CA PRO A 57 7.70 5.76 1.77
C PRO A 57 7.28 4.83 2.92
N ARG A 58 6.43 5.30 3.84
CA ARG A 58 6.07 4.56 5.07
C ARG A 58 4.71 3.88 4.98
N ASN A 59 4.55 2.80 5.73
CA ASN A 59 3.27 2.07 5.79
C ASN A 59 2.16 2.88 6.49
N ASP A 60 2.51 3.73 7.46
CA ASP A 60 1.54 4.55 8.18
C ASP A 60 0.90 5.60 7.27
N ASP A 61 1.69 6.27 6.43
CA ASP A 61 1.21 7.21 5.42
C ASP A 61 0.26 6.51 4.44
N VAL A 62 0.66 5.34 3.94
CA VAL A 62 -0.18 4.49 3.07
C VAL A 62 -1.50 4.12 3.74
N LYS A 63 -1.49 3.80 5.03
CA LYS A 63 -2.69 3.46 5.80
C LYS A 63 -3.62 4.68 5.89
N GLN A 64 -3.08 5.86 6.18
CA GLN A 64 -3.86 7.09 6.27
C GLN A 64 -4.49 7.46 4.92
N ILE A 65 -3.71 7.42 3.83
CA ILE A 65 -4.18 7.71 2.47
C ILE A 65 -5.30 6.73 2.07
N ASN A 66 -5.10 5.44 2.31
CA ASN A 66 -6.12 4.42 1.99
C ASN A 66 -7.40 4.61 2.81
N ALA A 67 -7.30 5.00 4.08
CA ALA A 67 -8.47 5.30 4.90
C ALA A 67 -9.25 6.50 4.33
N MET A 68 -8.57 7.60 3.99
CA MET A 68 -9.19 8.77 3.37
C MET A 68 -9.84 8.43 2.03
N ALA A 69 -9.15 7.67 1.17
CA ALA A 69 -9.69 7.23 -0.12
C ALA A 69 -10.96 6.40 0.05
N LEU A 70 -10.98 5.49 1.05
CA LEU A 70 -12.15 4.67 1.32
C LEU A 70 -13.35 5.47 1.83
N GLU A 71 -13.12 6.53 2.64
CA GLU A 71 -14.18 7.44 3.08
C GLU A 71 -14.84 8.16 1.91
N ILE A 72 -14.04 8.59 0.92
CA ILE A 72 -14.53 9.24 -0.31
C ILE A 72 -15.25 8.25 -1.22
N PHE A 73 -14.79 7.00 -1.30
CA PHE A 73 -15.30 5.98 -2.21
C PHE A 73 -16.79 5.67 -1.98
N PRO A 74 -17.64 5.58 -3.00
CA PRO A 74 -19.07 5.33 -2.82
C PRO A 74 -19.37 3.92 -2.31
N GLY A 75 -20.57 3.75 -1.75
CA GLY A 75 -21.07 2.47 -1.27
C GLY A 75 -20.90 2.23 0.23
N ASN A 76 -21.43 1.09 0.68
CA ASN A 76 -21.51 0.75 2.10
C ASN A 76 -20.28 0.00 2.60
N TYR A 77 -19.88 0.31 3.83
CA TYR A 77 -18.82 -0.42 4.51
C TYR A 77 -19.21 -1.87 4.81
N VAL A 78 -18.23 -2.76 4.66
CA VAL A 78 -18.23 -4.07 5.28
C VAL A 78 -17.00 -4.17 6.18
N ASP A 79 -17.24 -4.53 7.44
CA ASP A 79 -16.20 -4.74 8.44
C ASP A 79 -15.99 -6.23 8.71
N TYR A 80 -14.72 -6.63 8.70
CA TYR A 80 -14.29 -7.97 9.10
C TYR A 80 -13.33 -7.86 10.28
N LEU A 81 -13.76 -8.36 11.44
CA LEU A 81 -12.88 -8.49 12.61
C LEU A 81 -12.01 -9.74 12.48
N ALA A 82 -10.73 -9.61 12.84
CA ALA A 82 -9.79 -10.71 12.89
C ALA A 82 -9.99 -11.55 14.17
N ALA A 83 -9.39 -12.74 14.19
CA ALA A 83 -9.23 -13.51 15.41
C ALA A 83 -7.73 -13.61 15.73
N ASP A 84 -7.32 -12.97 16.82
CA ASP A 84 -5.93 -12.92 17.28
C ASP A 84 -5.69 -13.96 18.36
N LYS A 85 -4.50 -14.57 18.34
CA LYS A 85 -4.07 -15.58 19.31
C LYS A 85 -2.60 -15.40 19.65
N VAL A 86 -2.25 -15.53 20.92
CA VAL A 86 -0.85 -15.65 21.34
C VAL A 86 -0.28 -16.97 20.81
N ILE A 87 0.97 -16.97 20.36
CA ILE A 87 1.71 -18.18 20.00
C ILE A 87 2.54 -18.56 21.23
N GLU A 88 2.21 -19.71 21.82
CA GLU A 88 2.96 -20.27 22.95
C GLU A 88 4.33 -20.76 22.47
N ARG A 89 5.39 -20.40 23.20
CA ARG A 89 6.76 -20.88 22.97
C ARG A 89 7.17 -21.87 24.06
N GLU A 90 8.12 -22.72 23.72
CA GLU A 90 8.66 -23.70 24.64
C GLU A 90 9.38 -22.99 25.80
N GLY A 91 8.86 -23.11 27.02
CA GLY A 91 9.36 -22.43 28.21
C GLY A 91 8.53 -21.24 28.69
N ASP A 92 7.49 -20.82 27.95
CA ASP A 92 6.58 -19.76 28.40
C ASP A 92 5.80 -20.19 29.65
N LEU A 93 5.73 -19.31 30.64
CA LEU A 93 4.90 -19.54 31.83
C LEU A 93 3.43 -19.25 31.51
N PRO A 94 2.46 -20.07 31.94
CA PRO A 94 1.03 -19.83 31.66
C PRO A 94 0.53 -18.44 32.08
N HIS A 95 1.09 -17.87 33.15
CA HIS A 95 0.75 -16.53 33.62
C HIS A 95 1.22 -15.41 32.68
N GLU A 96 2.30 -15.62 31.93
CA GLU A 96 2.81 -14.63 30.96
C GLU A 96 1.90 -14.58 29.73
N ILE A 97 1.46 -15.73 29.22
CA ILE A 97 0.52 -15.83 28.10
C ILE A 97 -0.82 -15.19 28.46
N LEU A 98 -1.33 -15.45 29.66
CA LEU A 98 -2.59 -14.89 30.17
C LEU A 98 -2.51 -13.39 30.51
N SER A 99 -1.30 -12.83 30.64
CA SER A 99 -1.11 -11.40 30.93
C SER A 99 -1.44 -10.51 29.73
N TYR A 100 -1.42 -11.06 28.51
CA TYR A 100 -1.77 -10.33 27.31
C TYR A 100 -3.29 -10.23 27.16
N THR A 101 -3.81 -9.00 27.20
CA THR A 101 -5.23 -8.76 26.98
C THR A 101 -5.59 -8.87 25.49
N THR A 102 -6.86 -9.13 25.19
CA THR A 102 -7.34 -9.10 23.80
C THR A 102 -7.15 -7.72 23.18
N ASP A 103 -7.28 -6.64 23.96
CA ASP A 103 -7.17 -5.27 23.44
C ASP A 103 -5.73 -4.93 23.03
N THR A 104 -4.72 -5.42 23.77
CA THR A 104 -3.32 -5.22 23.37
C THR A 104 -3.02 -5.95 22.07
N LEU A 105 -3.48 -7.19 21.91
CA LEU A 105 -3.34 -7.95 20.66
C LEU A 105 -4.03 -7.26 19.48
N ASN A 106 -5.28 -6.83 19.67
CA ASN A 106 -6.08 -6.19 18.63
C ASN A 106 -5.48 -4.84 18.19
N SER A 107 -4.73 -4.16 19.07
CA SER A 107 -4.04 -2.91 18.78
C SER A 107 -2.79 -3.07 17.92
N LEU A 108 -2.20 -4.28 17.85
CA LEU A 108 -1.02 -4.55 17.04
C LEU A 108 -1.38 -4.54 15.55
N ASP A 109 -0.72 -3.67 14.78
CA ASP A 109 -0.88 -3.55 13.33
C ASP A 109 0.46 -3.60 12.60
N PRO A 110 1.19 -4.73 12.68
CA PRO A 110 2.45 -4.88 11.97
C PRO A 110 2.22 -4.90 10.45
N SER A 111 3.17 -4.38 9.68
CA SER A 111 3.08 -4.33 8.21
C SER A 111 2.95 -5.71 7.56
N SER A 112 3.35 -6.78 8.25
CA SER A 112 3.31 -8.16 7.74
C SER A 112 1.97 -8.87 7.97
N LEU A 113 1.06 -8.32 8.79
CA LEU A 113 -0.28 -8.86 9.02
C LEU A 113 -1.36 -7.94 8.42
N PRO A 114 -2.55 -8.44 8.08
CA PRO A 114 -3.71 -7.58 7.82
C PRO A 114 -4.17 -6.87 9.10
N PRO A 115 -4.90 -5.75 8.97
CA PRO A 115 -5.43 -5.03 10.13
C PRO A 115 -6.42 -5.91 10.91
N PHE A 116 -6.49 -5.70 12.24
CA PHE A 116 -7.47 -6.38 13.08
C PHE A 116 -8.90 -6.13 12.59
N ARG A 117 -9.25 -4.86 12.35
CA ARG A 117 -10.49 -4.47 11.67
C ARG A 117 -10.20 -4.17 10.21
N LEU A 118 -10.57 -5.08 9.32
CA LEU A 118 -10.49 -4.89 7.88
C LEU A 118 -11.81 -4.30 7.38
N ARG A 119 -11.79 -3.02 7.01
CA ARG A 119 -12.93 -2.28 6.46
C ARG A 119 -12.77 -2.10 4.97
N LEU A 120 -13.77 -2.50 4.19
CA LEU A 120 -13.75 -2.47 2.72
C LEU A 120 -15.10 -2.03 2.15
N LYS A 121 -15.11 -1.67 0.86
CA LYS A 121 -16.32 -1.41 0.05
C LYS A 121 -16.28 -2.25 -1.23
N VAL A 122 -17.43 -2.64 -1.76
CA VAL A 122 -17.49 -3.30 -3.09
C VAL A 122 -16.90 -2.34 -4.12
N GLY A 123 -16.09 -2.85 -5.06
CA GLY A 123 -15.39 -2.05 -6.06
C GLY A 123 -14.05 -1.47 -5.59
N SER A 124 -13.76 -1.45 -4.28
CA SER A 124 -12.48 -0.93 -3.79
C SER A 124 -11.29 -1.82 -4.19
N PRO A 125 -10.13 -1.24 -4.53
CA PRO A 125 -8.92 -1.98 -4.81
C PRO A 125 -8.32 -2.51 -3.51
N ILE A 126 -7.91 -3.78 -3.52
CA ILE A 126 -7.19 -4.44 -2.44
C ILE A 126 -5.89 -5.05 -2.96
N MET A 127 -4.96 -5.35 -2.07
CA MET A 127 -3.68 -5.99 -2.37
C MET A 127 -3.45 -7.18 -1.45
N LEU A 128 -3.00 -8.30 -2.03
CA LEU A 128 -2.63 -9.49 -1.28
C LEU A 128 -1.34 -9.31 -0.48
N LEU A 129 -1.32 -9.84 0.74
CA LEU A 129 -0.18 -9.77 1.67
C LEU A 129 0.64 -11.07 1.72
N ARG A 130 0.14 -12.14 1.11
CA ARG A 130 0.78 -13.47 1.06
C ARG A 130 0.54 -14.14 -0.28
N ASN A 131 1.45 -15.06 -0.59
CA ASN A 131 1.27 -16.03 -1.65
C ASN A 131 0.23 -17.05 -1.21
N ILE A 132 -0.90 -17.12 -1.92
CA ILE A 132 -1.96 -18.12 -1.67
C ILE A 132 -1.90 -19.18 -2.76
N ALA A 133 -1.90 -18.74 -4.01
CA ALA A 133 -1.85 -19.60 -5.18
C ALA A 133 -1.03 -18.90 -6.30
N PRO A 134 0.31 -18.91 -6.22
CA PRO A 134 1.15 -18.20 -7.17
C PRO A 134 0.94 -18.59 -8.63
N LYS A 135 0.63 -19.88 -8.88
CA LYS A 135 0.34 -20.40 -10.23
C LYS A 135 -0.90 -19.73 -10.86
N ASP A 136 -1.81 -19.23 -10.02
CA ASP A 136 -3.05 -18.57 -10.42
C ASP A 136 -2.94 -17.04 -10.35
N GLY A 137 -1.74 -16.50 -10.10
CA GLY A 137 -1.50 -15.07 -9.98
C GLY A 137 -1.81 -14.48 -8.60
N LEU A 138 -2.14 -15.31 -7.60
CA LEU A 138 -2.42 -14.88 -6.22
C LEU A 138 -1.13 -14.85 -5.39
N CYS A 139 -0.29 -13.87 -5.70
CA CYS A 139 0.98 -13.58 -5.04
C CYS A 139 0.87 -12.39 -4.08
N ASN A 140 1.84 -12.25 -3.18
CA ASN A 140 2.02 -11.03 -2.39
C ASN A 140 2.24 -9.84 -3.34
N GLY A 141 1.49 -8.76 -3.13
CA GLY A 141 1.51 -7.58 -3.99
C GLY A 141 0.50 -7.58 -5.13
N THR A 142 -0.16 -8.72 -5.43
CA THR A 142 -1.20 -8.76 -6.46
C THR A 142 -2.34 -7.84 -6.06
N ARG A 143 -2.66 -6.87 -6.94
CA ARG A 143 -3.81 -5.97 -6.80
C ARG A 143 -5.06 -6.66 -7.32
N LEU A 144 -6.17 -6.52 -6.59
CA LEU A 144 -7.47 -7.06 -6.92
C LEU A 144 -8.53 -5.97 -6.75
N ILE A 145 -9.70 -6.16 -7.35
CA ILE A 145 -10.92 -5.40 -7.03
C ILE A 145 -11.89 -6.31 -6.30
N VAL A 146 -12.49 -5.81 -5.23
CA VAL A 146 -13.58 -6.51 -4.52
C VAL A 146 -14.84 -6.52 -5.38
N GLU A 147 -15.40 -7.70 -5.62
CA GLU A 147 -16.68 -7.85 -6.34
C GLU A 147 -17.83 -8.10 -5.36
N LYS A 148 -17.62 -9.02 -4.41
CA LYS A 148 -18.65 -9.39 -3.42
C LYS A 148 -18.04 -9.80 -2.09
N PHE A 149 -18.84 -9.62 -1.05
CA PHE A 149 -18.52 -10.02 0.31
C PHE A 149 -19.36 -11.23 0.72
N ALA A 150 -18.72 -12.25 1.27
CA ALA A 150 -19.36 -13.33 2.00
C ALA A 150 -18.73 -13.46 3.39
N THR A 151 -19.34 -14.26 4.27
CA THR A 151 -18.88 -14.38 5.66
C THR A 151 -17.44 -14.89 5.77
N LYS A 152 -17.04 -15.83 4.92
CA LYS A 152 -15.73 -16.54 5.01
C LYS A 152 -14.83 -16.32 3.80
N VAL A 153 -15.31 -15.63 2.76
CA VAL A 153 -14.65 -15.46 1.47
C VAL A 153 -14.91 -14.05 0.95
N ILE A 154 -13.91 -13.43 0.33
CA ILE A 154 -14.08 -12.26 -0.52
C ILE A 154 -13.97 -12.72 -1.98
N GLU A 155 -15.00 -12.44 -2.78
CA GLU A 155 -14.94 -12.60 -4.24
C GLU A 155 -14.29 -11.34 -4.79
N ALA A 156 -13.22 -11.53 -5.56
CA ALA A 156 -12.43 -10.46 -6.12
C ALA A 156 -11.99 -10.78 -7.55
N ARG A 157 -11.46 -9.79 -8.25
CA ARG A 157 -10.92 -9.94 -9.60
C ARG A 157 -9.49 -9.42 -9.68
N ILE A 158 -8.61 -10.13 -10.36
CA ILE A 158 -7.22 -9.69 -10.54
C ILE A 158 -7.17 -8.46 -11.44
N LEU A 159 -6.52 -7.39 -10.97
CA LEU A 159 -6.42 -6.12 -11.70
C LEU A 159 -5.35 -6.14 -12.80
N THR A 160 -4.19 -6.74 -12.52
CA THR A 160 -3.00 -6.60 -13.39
C THR A 160 -2.30 -7.93 -13.63
N GLY A 161 -1.49 -7.96 -14.69
CA GLY A 161 -0.64 -9.10 -15.03
C GLY A 161 -1.32 -10.18 -15.90
N PRO A 162 -0.64 -11.32 -16.13
CA PRO A 162 -1.09 -12.34 -17.09
C PRO A 162 -2.43 -13.01 -16.76
N LYS A 163 -2.87 -12.89 -15.51
CA LYS A 163 -4.12 -13.45 -14.98
C LYS A 163 -5.19 -12.37 -14.74
N ALA A 164 -5.01 -11.16 -15.30
CA ALA A 164 -5.96 -10.06 -15.15
C ALA A 164 -7.38 -10.47 -15.57
N ASN A 165 -8.37 -9.86 -14.93
CA ASN A 165 -9.80 -10.12 -15.08
C ASN A 165 -10.30 -11.50 -14.62
N GLN A 166 -9.43 -12.37 -14.10
CA GLN A 166 -9.88 -13.66 -13.55
C GLN A 166 -10.58 -13.47 -12.19
N PRO A 167 -11.78 -14.06 -12.00
CA PRO A 167 -12.43 -14.08 -10.70
C PRO A 167 -11.67 -15.02 -9.76
N VAL A 168 -11.52 -14.59 -8.51
CA VAL A 168 -10.77 -15.29 -7.48
C VAL A 168 -11.48 -15.19 -6.14
N PHE A 169 -11.28 -16.18 -5.29
CA PHE A 169 -11.89 -16.26 -3.97
C PHE A 169 -10.80 -16.20 -2.92
N ILE A 170 -10.84 -15.18 -2.08
CA ILE A 170 -9.85 -14.95 -1.03
C ILE A 170 -10.42 -15.42 0.30
N PRO A 171 -9.92 -16.54 0.87
CA PRO A 171 -10.36 -17.01 2.18
C PRO A 171 -9.63 -16.28 3.31
N ARG A 172 -10.15 -16.41 4.53
CA ARG A 172 -9.39 -16.08 5.74
C ARG A 172 -8.31 -17.14 5.96
N ILE A 173 -7.12 -16.71 6.34
CA ILE A 173 -6.01 -17.58 6.71
C ILE A 173 -5.36 -17.11 8.01
N THR A 174 -4.77 -18.04 8.76
CA THR A 174 -3.96 -17.71 9.93
C THR A 174 -2.57 -17.25 9.48
N LEU A 175 -2.17 -16.08 9.96
CA LEU A 175 -0.93 -15.41 9.57
C LEU A 175 -0.08 -15.15 10.80
N SER A 176 1.21 -15.46 10.69
CA SER A 176 2.21 -15.03 11.66
C SER A 176 2.96 -13.80 11.14
N PRO A 177 3.37 -12.88 12.03
CA PRO A 177 4.25 -11.77 11.69
C PRO A 177 5.53 -12.26 11.01
N SER A 178 6.01 -11.51 10.02
CA SER A 178 7.28 -11.82 9.34
C SER A 178 8.51 -11.33 10.12
N ALA A 179 8.32 -10.43 11.07
CA ALA A 179 9.35 -9.94 11.98
C ALA A 179 8.92 -10.25 13.41
N GLU A 180 9.90 -10.39 14.31
CA GLU A 180 9.61 -10.59 15.73
C GLU A 180 8.82 -9.39 16.28
N LEU A 181 7.70 -9.70 16.93
CA LEU A 181 6.92 -8.73 17.67
C LEU A 181 7.22 -8.89 19.17
N PRO A 182 7.01 -7.82 19.97
CA PRO A 182 7.09 -7.92 21.42
C PRO A 182 6.16 -9.00 22.00
N ILE A 183 5.04 -9.27 21.34
CA ILE A 183 4.10 -10.32 21.69
C ILE A 183 4.08 -11.37 20.57
N PRO A 184 4.45 -12.63 20.83
CA PRO A 184 4.33 -13.69 19.84
C PRO A 184 2.85 -13.95 19.57
N MET A 185 2.37 -13.63 18.36
CA MET A 185 0.96 -13.77 18.02
C MET A 185 0.74 -14.27 16.60
N SER A 186 -0.46 -14.79 16.35
CA SER A 186 -1.01 -15.08 15.04
C SER A 186 -2.35 -14.39 14.85
N ARG A 187 -2.69 -14.04 13.61
CA ARG A 187 -3.94 -13.37 13.23
C ARG A 187 -4.64 -14.15 12.14
N CYS A 188 -5.88 -14.57 12.39
CA CYS A 188 -6.75 -15.17 11.37
C CYS A 188 -7.64 -14.11 10.72
N GLN A 189 -7.37 -13.80 9.46
CA GLN A 189 -8.04 -12.73 8.70
C GLN A 189 -7.86 -12.94 7.19
N PHE A 190 -8.60 -12.21 6.36
CA PHE A 190 -8.29 -12.14 4.93
C PHE A 190 -6.89 -11.52 4.73
N PRO A 191 -6.00 -12.15 3.95
CA PRO A 191 -4.62 -11.69 3.79
C PRO A 191 -4.53 -10.52 2.81
N VAL A 192 -5.32 -9.47 3.02
CA VAL A 192 -5.44 -8.31 2.12
C VAL A 192 -5.42 -6.98 2.89
N ARG A 193 -5.08 -5.91 2.18
CA ARG A 193 -5.23 -4.51 2.60
C ARG A 193 -5.77 -3.68 1.44
N LEU A 194 -6.31 -2.49 1.73
CA LEU A 194 -6.67 -1.51 0.70
C LEU A 194 -5.45 -1.09 -0.13
N ALA A 195 -5.70 -0.77 -1.40
CA ALA A 195 -4.66 -0.54 -2.39
C ALA A 195 -4.96 0.63 -3.34
N PHE A 196 -5.56 1.71 -2.82
CA PHE A 196 -5.51 3.03 -3.47
C PHE A 196 -4.12 3.63 -3.36
N ALA A 197 -3.46 3.37 -2.24
CA ALA A 197 -2.06 3.67 -2.01
C ALA A 197 -1.27 2.41 -1.64
N MET A 198 0.03 2.39 -1.95
CA MET A 198 0.97 1.36 -1.53
C MET A 198 2.34 1.98 -1.24
N THR A 199 3.22 1.23 -0.59
CA THR A 199 4.58 1.75 -0.36
C THR A 199 5.36 1.78 -1.66
N ILE A 200 6.31 2.71 -1.78
CA ILE A 200 7.21 2.79 -2.93
C ILE A 200 7.89 1.43 -3.17
N ASN A 201 8.35 0.76 -2.11
CA ASN A 201 9.00 -0.54 -2.20
C ASN A 201 8.07 -1.62 -2.79
N LYS A 202 6.76 -1.57 -2.48
CA LYS A 202 5.77 -2.51 -3.03
C LYS A 202 5.41 -2.22 -4.49
N SER A 203 5.64 -1.00 -4.96
CA SER A 203 5.39 -0.61 -6.35
C SER A 203 6.49 -1.05 -7.32
N GLN A 204 7.62 -1.55 -6.83
CA GLN A 204 8.74 -1.98 -7.66
C GLN A 204 8.30 -3.08 -8.64
N GLY A 205 8.65 -2.91 -9.92
CA GLY A 205 8.22 -3.76 -11.02
C GLY A 205 6.82 -3.48 -11.59
N GLN A 206 6.04 -2.56 -10.99
CA GLN A 206 4.74 -2.14 -11.52
C GLN A 206 4.86 -0.84 -12.32
N SER A 207 4.02 -0.67 -13.35
CA SER A 207 3.91 0.59 -14.11
C SER A 207 2.45 0.99 -14.20
N VAL A 208 2.18 2.29 -14.04
CA VAL A 208 0.85 2.90 -14.05
C VAL A 208 0.85 4.16 -14.92
N HIS A 209 -0.33 4.58 -15.38
CA HIS A 209 -0.47 5.78 -16.20
C HIS A 209 -0.51 7.06 -15.36
N PHE A 210 -1.00 7.00 -14.12
CA PHE A 210 -1.04 8.14 -13.19
C PHE A 210 -0.49 7.73 -11.83
N VAL A 211 0.42 8.53 -11.29
CA VAL A 211 1.03 8.25 -9.99
C VAL A 211 1.01 9.49 -9.11
N GLY A 212 0.46 9.34 -7.91
CA GLY A 212 0.68 10.28 -6.82
C GLY A 212 1.84 9.82 -5.95
N ILE A 213 2.68 10.73 -5.49
CA ILE A 213 3.79 10.43 -4.59
C ILE A 213 3.67 11.37 -3.39
N ASP A 214 3.35 10.82 -2.22
CA ASP A 214 3.36 11.54 -0.96
C ASP A 214 4.78 11.52 -0.38
N LEU A 215 5.46 12.66 -0.42
CA LEU A 215 6.79 12.88 0.13
C LEU A 215 6.78 13.90 1.28
N GLN A 216 5.62 14.13 1.93
CA GLN A 216 5.56 14.94 3.16
C GLN A 216 6.52 14.40 4.23
N VAL A 217 6.72 13.08 4.23
CA VAL A 217 7.85 12.41 4.85
C VAL A 217 8.84 12.02 3.76
N PRO A 218 10.12 12.43 3.84
CA PRO A 218 11.12 12.09 2.83
C PRO A 218 11.35 10.59 2.68
N VAL A 219 11.85 10.19 1.51
CA VAL A 219 12.39 8.84 1.31
C VAL A 219 13.54 8.58 2.27
N PHE A 220 13.73 7.31 2.63
CA PHE A 220 14.72 6.89 3.65
C PHE A 220 15.68 5.80 3.16
N SER A 221 15.59 5.41 1.89
CA SER A 221 16.36 4.31 1.31
C SER A 221 16.88 4.66 -0.07
N HIS A 222 18.01 4.06 -0.42
CA HIS A 222 18.65 4.25 -1.72
C HIS A 222 17.76 3.90 -2.89
N GLY A 223 17.72 4.78 -3.89
CA GLY A 223 16.97 4.58 -5.12
C GLY A 223 15.45 4.59 -4.94
N GLN A 224 14.94 4.81 -3.73
CA GLN A 224 13.49 4.80 -3.46
C GLN A 224 12.77 5.88 -4.26
N LEU A 225 13.31 7.10 -4.31
CA LEU A 225 12.74 8.18 -5.12
C LEU A 225 12.73 7.83 -6.62
N TYR A 226 13.82 7.22 -7.12
CA TYR A 226 13.89 6.74 -8.51
C TYR A 226 12.84 5.65 -8.80
N VAL A 227 12.65 4.70 -7.87
CA VAL A 227 11.60 3.70 -7.99
C VAL A 227 10.25 4.38 -8.12
N ALA A 228 9.93 5.37 -7.28
CA ALA A 228 8.66 6.08 -7.31
C ALA A 228 8.44 6.83 -8.66
N LEU A 229 9.41 7.62 -9.09
CA LEU A 229 9.31 8.41 -10.34
C LEU A 229 9.26 7.53 -11.59
N SER A 230 9.94 6.37 -11.57
CA SER A 230 9.92 5.41 -12.70
C SER A 230 8.63 4.60 -12.82
N ARG A 231 7.67 4.73 -11.89
CA ARG A 231 6.39 4.00 -11.97
C ARG A 231 5.47 4.55 -13.06
N CYS A 232 5.68 5.80 -13.50
CA CYS A 232 4.91 6.41 -14.56
C CYS A 232 5.79 6.73 -15.77
N THR A 233 5.26 6.53 -16.98
CA THR A 233 5.99 6.78 -18.22
C THR A 233 6.02 8.26 -18.61
N SER A 234 5.05 9.04 -18.16
CA SER A 234 4.89 10.46 -18.47
C SER A 234 5.04 11.30 -17.20
N ALA A 235 6.01 12.22 -17.19
CA ALA A 235 6.20 13.13 -16.06
C ALA A 235 4.96 14.00 -15.77
N ALA A 236 4.18 14.34 -16.80
CA ALA A 236 2.94 15.11 -16.67
C ALA A 236 1.83 14.40 -15.88
N ASN A 237 1.95 13.08 -15.69
CA ASN A 237 1.02 12.27 -14.90
C ASN A 237 1.62 11.87 -13.53
N ILE A 238 2.70 12.52 -13.13
CA ILE A 238 3.29 12.41 -11.80
C ILE A 238 2.85 13.61 -11.00
N PHE A 239 2.22 13.34 -9.86
CA PHE A 239 1.77 14.33 -8.90
C PHE A 239 2.50 14.10 -7.57
N VAL A 240 2.99 15.15 -6.93
CA VAL A 240 3.81 15.03 -5.72
C VAL A 240 3.30 15.95 -4.63
N ILE A 241 3.24 15.48 -3.39
CA ILE A 241 3.14 16.34 -2.21
C ILE A 241 4.52 16.42 -1.56
N LEU A 242 4.95 17.64 -1.23
CA LEU A 242 6.22 17.90 -0.53
C LEU A 242 5.95 18.39 0.89
N PRO A 243 6.94 18.32 1.80
CA PRO A 243 6.86 18.96 3.10
C PRO A 243 6.60 20.46 2.94
N SER A 244 5.83 21.07 3.83
CA SER A 244 5.46 22.50 3.74
C SER A 244 6.67 23.46 3.73
N THR A 245 7.82 22.99 4.21
CA THR A 245 9.09 23.72 4.25
C THR A 245 9.91 23.62 2.97
N SER A 246 9.56 22.71 2.07
CA SER A 246 10.30 22.43 0.85
C SER A 246 9.61 23.02 -0.37
N ILE A 247 10.36 23.75 -1.19
CA ILE A 247 9.86 24.32 -2.45
C ILE A 247 10.47 23.54 -3.60
N ASN A 248 9.64 22.77 -4.30
CA ASN A 248 9.99 22.03 -5.51
C ASN A 248 11.24 21.12 -5.40
N CYS A 249 11.60 20.70 -4.19
CA CYS A 249 12.73 19.82 -3.95
C CYS A 249 12.39 18.74 -2.92
N THR A 250 13.05 17.58 -3.07
CA THR A 250 12.93 16.46 -2.15
C THR A 250 14.29 15.83 -1.92
N THR A 251 14.50 15.23 -0.76
CA THR A 251 15.71 14.46 -0.46
C THR A 251 15.80 13.26 -1.39
N ASN A 252 16.97 13.05 -1.97
CA ASN A 252 17.34 11.85 -2.71
C ASN A 252 18.48 11.16 -1.97
N ILE A 253 18.29 9.88 -1.64
CA ILE A 253 19.29 9.10 -0.93
C ILE A 253 20.04 8.23 -1.94
N VAL A 254 21.34 8.48 -2.07
CA VAL A 254 22.23 7.77 -2.99
C VAL A 254 23.37 7.15 -2.18
N TYR A 255 23.55 5.83 -2.25
CA TYR A 255 24.74 5.15 -1.73
C TYR A 255 25.69 4.91 -2.89
N PRO A 256 26.80 5.68 -2.99
CA PRO A 256 27.76 5.53 -4.09
C PRO A 256 28.35 4.12 -4.19
N GLU A 257 28.41 3.39 -3.08
CA GLU A 257 28.96 2.04 -2.99
C GLU A 257 28.14 0.99 -3.76
N VAL A 258 26.87 1.29 -4.07
CA VAL A 258 25.96 0.41 -4.83
C VAL A 258 26.02 0.70 -6.35
N LEU A 259 26.74 1.75 -6.75
CA LEU A 259 26.87 2.18 -8.14
C LEU A 259 28.21 1.75 -8.80
N LEU A 260 29.05 1.00 -8.08
CA LEU A 260 30.35 0.48 -8.51
C LEU A 260 30.27 -0.99 -8.99
#